data_AF-A0A1T1H7T8-F1
#
_entry.id   AF-A0A1T1H7T8-F1
#
_cell.length_a   1.000
_cell.length_b   1.000
_cell.length_c   1.000
_cell.angle_alpha   90.00
_cell.angle_beta   90.00
_cell.angle_gamma   90.00
#
_symmetry.space_group_name_H-M   'P 1'
#
loop_
_entity.id
_entity.type
_entity.pdbx_description
1 polymer ?
#
loop_
_entity_poly.entity_id
_entity_poly.type
_entity_poly.pdbx_seq_one_letter_code
_entity_poly.pdbx_strand_id
1 'polypeptide(L)'
;MGSPPNAIAAAAVGIGFADWMKVGVPAVLLMQPTMLGILWWVLRPNLSHTFDLQEKRQTMGLQQWLTLAVFTITVLLWLFSAPVSSSLGIEKGFDAIVALLAIVLLCALKLVSWKDIEQSADWGVLLLFGGGLTLSAILKTTGASV
;
A
#
# COMPACT_ATOMS: atom_id res chain seq x y z
N MET A 1 0.23 1.52 2.73
CA MET A 1 -0.35 1.25 1.40
C MET A 1 -1.54 0.32 1.57
N GLY A 2 -2.76 0.87 1.60
CA GLY A 2 -4.01 0.12 1.82
C GLY A 2 -5.01 0.92 2.64
N SER A 3 -4.60 1.36 3.83
CA SER A 3 -5.36 2.29 4.67
C SER A 3 -4.41 3.08 5.59
N PRO A 4 -4.83 4.25 6.10
CA PRO A 4 -4.00 5.07 6.98
C PRO A 4 -3.49 4.38 8.26
N PRO A 5 -4.31 3.60 9.00
CA PRO A 5 -3.87 2.93 10.23
C PRO A 5 -2.66 2.02 10.05
N ASN A 6 -2.57 1.31 8.91
CA ASN A 6 -1.47 0.39 8.63
C ASN A 6 -0.12 1.11 8.56
N ALA A 7 -0.10 2.32 7.97
CA ALA A 7 1.11 3.11 7.85
C ALA A 7 1.59 3.63 9.22
N ILE A 8 0.64 4.07 10.07
CA ILE A 8 0.94 4.51 11.44
C ILE A 8 1.52 3.36 12.26
N ALA A 9 0.90 2.17 12.22
CA ALA A 9 1.36 1.00 12.95
C ALA A 9 2.78 0.58 12.50
N ALA A 10 3.02 0.52 11.18
CA ALA A 10 4.33 0.19 10.64
C ALA A 10 5.41 1.19 11.07
N ALA A 11 5.10 2.50 11.02
CA ALA A 11 6.03 3.56 11.46
C ALA A 11 6.29 3.53 12.97
N ALA A 12 5.27 3.24 13.78
CA ALA A 12 5.39 3.18 15.24
C ALA A 12 6.24 1.98 15.73
N VAL A 13 6.15 0.84 15.04
CA VAL A 13 6.88 -0.39 15.39
C VAL A 13 8.20 -0.54 14.59
N GLY A 14 8.41 0.28 13.56
CA GLY A 14 9.64 0.30 12.79
C GLY A 14 9.81 -0.90 11.85
N ILE A 15 8.71 -1.46 11.35
CA ILE A 15 8.71 -2.62 10.47
C ILE A 15 8.55 -2.22 9.00
N GLY A 16 9.23 -2.96 8.11
CA GLY A 16 9.17 -2.75 6.67
C GLY A 16 7.91 -3.34 6.01
N PHE A 17 7.76 -3.10 4.72
CA PHE A 17 6.64 -3.59 3.91
C PHE A 17 6.54 -5.12 3.94
N ALA A 18 7.64 -5.83 3.70
CA ALA A 18 7.65 -7.29 3.70
C ALA A 18 7.22 -7.88 5.05
N ASP A 19 7.64 -7.28 6.16
CA ASP A 19 7.25 -7.74 7.49
C ASP A 19 5.78 -7.48 7.78
N TRP A 20 5.24 -6.33 7.36
CA TRP A 20 3.81 -6.04 7.44
C TRP A 20 2.98 -7.06 6.64
N MET A 21 3.45 -7.44 5.45
CA MET A 21 2.76 -8.40 4.58
C MET A 21 2.67 -9.80 5.20
N LYS A 22 3.67 -10.23 5.98
CA LYS A 22 3.63 -11.52 6.70
C LYS A 22 2.48 -11.61 7.70
N VAL A 23 2.02 -10.48 8.24
CA VAL A 23 0.88 -10.42 9.18
C VAL A 23 -0.42 -10.12 8.41
N GLY A 24 -0.39 -9.13 7.53
CA GLY A 24 -1.57 -8.65 6.83
C GLY A 24 -2.16 -9.65 5.83
N VAL A 25 -1.32 -10.34 5.05
CA VAL A 25 -1.81 -11.27 4.01
C VAL A 25 -2.52 -12.47 4.64
N PRO A 26 -1.96 -13.19 5.62
CA PRO A 26 -2.69 -14.28 6.28
C PRO A 26 -3.99 -13.82 6.94
N ALA A 27 -3.98 -12.65 7.58
CA ALA A 27 -5.17 -12.09 8.21
C ALA A 27 -6.29 -11.82 7.18
N VAL A 28 -5.97 -11.20 6.05
CA VAL A 28 -6.94 -10.94 4.97
C VAL A 28 -7.45 -12.25 4.35
N LEU A 29 -6.56 -13.22 4.10
CA LEU A 29 -6.94 -14.51 3.54
C LEU A 29 -7.90 -15.29 4.43
N LEU A 30 -7.86 -15.08 5.74
CA LEU A 30 -8.80 -15.68 6.69
C LEU A 30 -10.07 -14.83 6.87
N MET A 31 -9.92 -13.52 7.03
CA MET A 31 -11.05 -12.61 7.28
C MET A 31 -11.96 -12.48 6.07
N GLN A 32 -11.42 -12.39 4.85
CA GLN A 32 -12.20 -12.20 3.63
C GLN A 32 -13.23 -13.33 3.39
N PRO A 33 -12.87 -14.63 3.39
CA PRO A 33 -13.85 -15.69 3.23
C PRO A 33 -14.80 -15.77 4.43
N THR A 34 -14.32 -15.50 5.65
CA THR A 34 -15.17 -15.49 6.85
C THR A 34 -16.25 -14.41 6.75
N MET A 35 -15.88 -13.19 6.35
CA MET A 35 -16.81 -12.09 6.10
C MET A 35 -17.84 -12.46 5.03
N LEU A 36 -17.38 -13.01 3.89
CA LEU A 36 -18.27 -13.44 2.81
C LEU A 36 -19.24 -14.54 3.29
N GLY A 37 -18.76 -15.50 4.09
CA GLY A 37 -19.59 -16.55 4.67
C GLY A 37 -20.66 -16.00 5.62
N ILE A 38 -20.31 -15.05 6.48
CA ILE A 38 -21.25 -14.39 7.39
C ILE A 38 -22.28 -13.57 6.60
N LEU A 39 -21.84 -12.77 5.63
CA LEU A 39 -22.74 -11.99 4.78
C LEU A 39 -23.70 -12.89 4.02
N TRP A 40 -23.22 -14.02 3.49
CA TRP A 40 -24.06 -14.97 2.79
C TRP A 40 -25.09 -15.61 3.71
N TRP A 41 -24.71 -15.95 4.94
CA TRP A 41 -25.62 -16.55 5.92
C TRP A 41 -26.69 -15.58 6.43
N VAL A 42 -26.31 -14.34 6.73
CA VAL A 42 -27.21 -13.32 7.32
C VAL A 42 -28.09 -12.67 6.26
N LEU A 43 -27.51 -12.21 5.15
CA LEU A 43 -28.22 -11.41 4.14
C LEU A 43 -28.81 -12.26 3.02
N ARG A 44 -28.37 -13.52 2.86
CA ARG A 44 -28.80 -14.46 1.80
C ARG A 44 -28.89 -13.76 0.43
N PRO A 45 -27.78 -13.22 -0.08
CA PRO A 45 -27.78 -12.37 -1.26
C PRO A 45 -28.38 -13.12 -2.45
N ASN A 46 -29.36 -12.51 -3.11
CA ASN A 46 -29.95 -13.06 -4.32
C ASN A 46 -29.04 -12.74 -5.53
N LEU A 47 -28.39 -13.77 -6.08
CA LEU A 47 -27.48 -13.68 -7.23
C LEU A 47 -28.20 -13.88 -8.57
N SER A 48 -29.54 -13.81 -8.62
CA SER A 48 -30.32 -14.04 -9.85
C SER A 48 -30.21 -12.92 -10.89
N HIS A 49 -29.50 -11.83 -10.60
CA HIS A 49 -29.36 -10.72 -11.52
C HIS A 49 -28.28 -11.01 -12.56
N THR A 50 -28.70 -11.18 -13.81
CA THR A 50 -27.78 -11.28 -14.95
C THR A 50 -27.54 -9.89 -15.52
N PHE A 51 -26.29 -9.47 -15.60
CA PHE A 51 -25.88 -8.26 -16.30
C PHE A 51 -25.50 -8.63 -17.74
N ASP A 52 -26.00 -7.86 -18.71
CA ASP A 52 -25.51 -7.94 -20.09
C ASP A 52 -24.18 -7.18 -20.16
N LEU A 53 -23.10 -7.93 -19.96
CA LEU A 53 -21.75 -7.40 -20.03
C LEU A 53 -21.41 -7.14 -21.49
N GLN A 54 -21.77 -5.95 -21.99
CA GLN A 54 -21.17 -5.40 -23.21
C GLN A 54 -19.73 -4.98 -22.93
N GLU A 55 -18.88 -5.94 -22.56
CA GLU A 55 -17.45 -5.72 -22.43
C GLU A 55 -16.85 -5.53 -23.84
N LYS A 56 -16.54 -4.29 -24.18
CA LYS A 56 -15.45 -4.04 -25.12
C LYS A 56 -14.19 -4.54 -24.45
N ARG A 57 -13.72 -5.73 -24.83
CA ARG A 57 -12.36 -6.19 -24.53
C ARG A 57 -11.38 -5.15 -25.08
N GLN A 58 -10.95 -4.24 -24.23
CA GLN A 58 -9.85 -3.34 -24.55
C GLN A 58 -8.56 -4.12 -24.32
N THR A 59 -7.79 -4.31 -25.39
CA THR A 59 -6.44 -4.86 -25.29
C THR A 59 -5.56 -3.89 -24.53
N MET A 60 -4.72 -4.39 -23.62
CA MET A 60 -3.79 -3.54 -22.90
C MET A 60 -2.80 -2.89 -23.89
N GLY A 61 -2.77 -1.56 -23.92
CA GLY A 61 -1.80 -0.77 -24.67
C GLY A 61 -0.43 -0.74 -23.98
N LEU A 62 0.57 -0.20 -24.68
CA LEU A 62 1.96 -0.12 -24.22
C LEU A 62 2.10 0.58 -22.86
N GLN A 63 1.38 1.68 -22.64
CA GLN A 63 1.41 2.41 -21.37
C GLN A 63 0.92 1.57 -20.18
N GLN A 64 -0.14 0.77 -20.37
CA GLN A 64 -0.66 -0.11 -19.32
C GLN A 64 0.33 -1.22 -18.97
N TRP A 65 1.01 -1.78 -19.98
CA TRP A 65 2.10 -2.74 -19.76
C TRP A 65 3.30 -2.14 -19.04
N LEU A 66 3.71 -0.91 -19.40
CA LEU A 66 4.79 -0.20 -18.71
C LEU A 66 4.43 0.12 -17.26
N THR A 67 3.20 0.57 -17.00
CA THR A 67 2.71 0.81 -15.63
C THR A 67 2.71 -0.48 -14.82
N LEU A 68 2.23 -1.59 -15.40
CA LEU A 68 2.26 -2.90 -14.75
C LEU A 68 3.69 -3.35 -14.45
N ALA A 69 4.64 -3.10 -15.36
CA ALA A 69 6.04 -3.43 -15.15
C ALA A 69 6.64 -2.64 -13.99
N VAL A 70 6.46 -1.31 -13.95
CA VAL A 70 6.94 -0.45 -12.86
C VAL A 70 6.32 -0.88 -11.52
N PHE A 71 5.02 -1.13 -11.49
CA PHE A 71 4.32 -1.62 -10.30
C PHE A 71 4.90 -2.96 -9.82
N THR A 72 5.07 -3.92 -10.74
CA THR A 72 5.59 -5.26 -10.40
C THR A 72 7.01 -5.18 -9.85
N ILE A 73 7.89 -4.40 -10.48
CA ILE A 73 9.26 -4.17 -10.00
C ILE A 73 9.24 -3.56 -8.59
N THR A 74 8.38 -2.56 -8.36
CA THR A 74 8.24 -1.91 -7.05
C THR A 74 7.82 -2.91 -5.96
N VAL A 75 6.80 -3.73 -6.25
CA VAL A 75 6.33 -4.76 -5.31
C VAL A 75 7.40 -5.81 -5.04
N LEU A 76 8.13 -6.25 -6.06
CA LEU A 76 9.24 -7.20 -5.88
C LEU A 76 10.34 -6.60 -5.01
N LEU A 77 10.74 -5.35 -5.24
CA LEU A 77 11.73 -4.67 -4.41
C LEU A 77 11.29 -4.56 -2.95
N TRP A 78 10.00 -4.31 -2.69
CA TRP A 78 9.47 -4.32 -1.33
C TRP A 78 9.40 -5.71 -0.70
N LEU A 79 9.03 -6.75 -1.45
CA LEU A 79 9.00 -8.13 -0.94
C LEU A 79 10.40 -8.66 -0.61
N PHE A 80 11.38 -8.28 -1.44
CA PHE A 80 12.79 -8.63 -1.27
C PHE A 80 13.59 -7.51 -0.60
N SER A 81 12.95 -6.64 0.19
CA SER A 81 13.62 -5.48 0.77
C SER A 81 14.80 -5.86 1.65
N ALA A 82 14.69 -6.89 2.49
CA ALA A 82 15.75 -7.33 3.39
C ALA A 82 17.06 -7.79 2.68
N PRO A 83 17.04 -8.73 1.71
CA PRO A 83 18.26 -9.12 1.01
C PRO A 83 18.81 -8.00 0.12
N VAL A 84 17.94 -7.21 -0.52
CA VAL A 84 18.37 -6.13 -1.43
C VAL A 84 18.98 -4.97 -0.63
N SER A 85 18.36 -4.55 0.47
CA SER A 85 18.86 -3.46 1.32
C SER A 85 20.21 -3.82 1.96
N SER A 86 20.37 -5.08 2.40
CA SER A 86 21.63 -5.59 2.94
C SER A 86 22.76 -5.58 1.89
N SER A 87 22.46 -5.96 0.65
CA SER A 87 23.45 -5.94 -0.44
C SER A 87 23.91 -4.52 -0.84
N LEU A 88 23.03 -3.53 -0.66
CA LEU A 88 23.29 -2.12 -0.98
C LEU A 88 23.84 -1.32 0.21
N GLY A 89 23.95 -1.92 1.40
CA GLY A 89 24.38 -1.23 2.62
C GLY A 89 23.37 -0.20 3.15
N ILE A 90 22.09 -0.33 2.81
CA ILE A 90 21.03 0.60 3.23
C ILE A 90 20.32 0.01 4.45
N GLU A 91 20.64 0.50 5.64
CA GLU A 91 20.09 -0.05 6.89
C GLU A 91 18.65 0.40 7.19
N LYS A 92 18.24 1.60 6.73
CA LYS A 92 16.93 2.19 7.04
C LYS A 92 16.32 2.90 5.85
N GLY A 93 14.99 2.86 5.76
CA GLY A 93 14.22 3.65 4.78
C GLY A 93 14.25 3.11 3.36
N PHE A 94 14.74 1.88 3.13
CA PHE A 94 14.79 1.27 1.81
C PHE A 94 13.41 1.28 1.11
N ASP A 95 12.34 0.92 1.85
CA ASP A 95 10.99 0.90 1.29
C ASP A 95 10.50 2.28 0.83
N ALA A 96 10.91 3.35 1.53
CA ALA A 96 10.59 4.72 1.15
C ALA A 96 11.38 5.16 -0.09
N ILE A 97 12.65 4.76 -0.20
CA ILE A 97 13.48 5.01 -1.39
C ILE A 97 12.86 4.33 -2.62
N VAL A 98 12.45 3.07 -2.49
CA VAL A 98 11.76 2.33 -3.56
C VAL A 98 10.47 3.03 -3.98
N ALA A 99 9.68 3.54 -3.02
CA ALA A 99 8.45 4.29 -3.31
C ALA A 99 8.72 5.57 -4.11
N LEU A 100 9.75 6.34 -3.72
CA LEU A 100 10.15 7.56 -4.41
C LEU A 100 10.68 7.26 -5.82
N LEU A 101 11.48 6.20 -5.99
CA LEU A 101 11.95 5.74 -7.28
C LEU A 101 10.79 5.36 -8.20
N ALA A 102 9.76 4.69 -7.69
CA ALA A 102 8.56 4.37 -8.46
C ALA A 102 7.85 5.63 -8.96
N ILE A 103 7.68 6.66 -8.11
CA ILE A 103 7.10 7.95 -8.52
C ILE A 103 7.93 8.60 -9.63
N VAL A 104 9.25 8.64 -9.48
CA VAL A 104 10.15 9.22 -10.50
C VAL A 104 10.06 8.44 -11.81
N LEU A 105 10.04 7.12 -11.78
CA LEU A 105 9.92 6.27 -12.98
C LEU A 105 8.57 6.47 -13.69
N LEU A 106 7.46 6.55 -12.95
CA LEU A 106 6.14 6.80 -13.52
C LEU A 106 6.07 8.15 -14.23
N CYS A 107 6.64 9.21 -13.62
CA CYS A 107 6.72 10.53 -14.22
C CYS A 107 7.67 10.57 -15.43
N ALA A 108 8.86 9.97 -15.32
CA ALA A 108 9.88 9.95 -16.38
C ALA A 108 9.40 9.23 -17.63
N LEU A 109 8.66 8.13 -17.46
CA LEU A 109 8.03 7.37 -18.55
C LEU A 109 6.74 8.02 -19.06
N LYS A 110 6.34 9.19 -18.51
CA LYS A 110 5.09 9.90 -18.84
C LYS A 110 3.86 9.00 -18.71
N LEU A 111 3.87 8.08 -17.75
CA LEU A 111 2.75 7.18 -17.45
C LEU A 111 1.68 7.87 -16.60
N VAL A 112 2.11 8.84 -15.78
CA VAL A 112 1.27 9.63 -14.89
C VAL A 112 1.77 11.07 -14.91
N SER A 113 0.87 12.06 -14.89
CA SER A 113 1.28 13.46 -14.73
C SER A 113 1.44 13.82 -13.25
N TRP A 114 2.30 14.79 -12.94
CA TRP A 114 2.46 15.26 -11.55
C TRP A 114 1.12 15.72 -10.95
N LYS A 115 0.26 16.35 -11.75
CA LYS A 115 -1.06 16.81 -11.31
C LYS A 115 -1.96 15.66 -10.86
N ASP A 116 -1.88 14.51 -11.53
CA ASP A 116 -2.65 13.31 -11.15
C ASP A 116 -2.17 12.78 -9.78
N ILE A 117 -0.86 12.80 -9.54
CA ILE A 117 -0.26 12.38 -8.26
C ILE A 117 -0.68 13.34 -7.14
N GLU A 118 -0.59 14.65 -7.38
CA GLU A 118 -0.95 15.68 -6.41
C GLU A 118 -2.42 15.59 -5.99
N GLN A 119 -3.32 15.35 -6.94
CA GLN A 119 -4.76 15.22 -6.70
C GLN A 119 -5.13 13.89 -6.02
N SER A 120 -4.40 12.82 -6.33
CA SER A 120 -4.66 11.50 -5.74
C SER A 120 -4.05 11.33 -4.35
N ALA A 121 -3.07 12.17 -3.98
CA ALA A 121 -2.42 12.10 -2.69
C ALA A 121 -3.26 12.77 -1.59
N ASP A 122 -3.61 12.00 -0.55
CA ASP A 122 -4.27 12.51 0.65
C ASP A 122 -3.27 13.24 1.58
N TRP A 123 -2.91 14.47 1.22
CA TRP A 123 -1.95 15.29 1.99
C TRP A 123 -2.35 15.47 3.46
N GLY A 124 -3.66 15.55 3.75
CA GLY A 124 -4.16 15.62 5.13
C GLY A 124 -3.81 14.39 5.97
N VAL A 125 -3.82 13.20 5.36
CA VAL A 125 -3.45 11.95 6.02
C VAL A 125 -1.94 11.91 6.29
N LEU A 126 -1.12 12.36 5.34
CA LEU A 126 0.34 12.47 5.53
C LEU A 126 0.69 13.40 6.69
N LEU A 127 0.01 14.55 6.78
CA LEU A 127 0.16 15.49 7.90
C LEU A 127 -0.29 14.88 9.23
N LEU A 128 -1.38 14.11 9.24
CA LEU A 128 -1.87 13.40 10.42
C LEU A 128 -0.85 12.37 10.94
N PHE A 129 -0.13 11.67 10.06
CA PHE A 129 0.93 10.74 10.48
C PHE A 129 2.06 11.47 11.18
N GLY A 130 2.51 12.60 10.62
CA GLY A 130 3.51 13.45 11.26
C GLY A 130 3.06 13.92 12.65
N GLY A 131 1.82 14.41 12.76
CA GLY A 131 1.23 14.82 14.04
C GLY A 131 1.09 13.69 15.07
N GLY A 132 0.72 12.48 14.63
CA GLY A 132 0.63 11.31 15.51
C GLY A 132 1.99 10.87 16.04
N LEU A 133 3.02 10.88 15.19
CA LEU A 133 4.39 10.55 15.57
C LEU A 133 4.98 11.58 16.54
N THR A 134 4.75 12.88 16.30
CA THR A 134 5.21 13.94 17.22
C THR A 134 4.51 13.86 18.57
N LEU A 135 3.20 13.62 18.60
CA LEU A 135 2.46 13.40 19.84
C LEU A 135 2.99 12.18 20.61
N SER A 136 3.23 11.06 19.92
CA SER A 136 3.81 9.86 20.53
C SER A 136 5.19 10.13 21.13
N ALA A 137 6.04 10.91 20.43
CA ALA A 137 7.34 11.32 20.95
C ALA A 137 7.22 12.18 22.22
N ILE A 138 6.30 13.16 22.23
CA ILE A 138 6.05 14.02 23.40
C ILE A 138 5.55 13.20 24.60
N LEU A 139 4.65 12.25 24.40
CA LEU A 139 4.16 11.39 25.48
C LEU A 139 5.28 10.55 26.12
N LYS A 140 6.24 10.08 25.32
CA LYS A 140 7.43 9.37 25.82
C LYS A 140 8.40 10.30 26.56
N THR A 141 8.66 11.50 26.04
CA THR A 141 9.61 12.43 26.68
C THR A 141 9.07 13.04 27.98
N THR A 142 7.75 13.20 28.08
CA THR A 142 7.08 13.73 29.28
C THR A 142 6.78 12.67 30.35
N GLY A 143 7.02 11.38 30.06
CA GLY A 143 6.72 10.28 30.97
C GLY A 143 5.23 9.97 31.13
N ALA A 144 4.38 10.53 30.27
CA ALA A 144 2.94 10.26 30.23
C ALA A 144 2.62 8.86 29.65
N SER A 145 3.54 8.31 28.84
CA SER A 145 3.56 6.91 28.45
C SER A 145 4.84 6.27 28.99
N VAL A 146 4.68 5.22 29.78
CA VAL A 146 5.77 4.27 30.09
C VAL A 146 6.19 3.51 28.85
#